data_AF-A0A7J4RV99-F1
#
_entry.id   AF-A0A7J4RV99-F1
#
_cell.length_a   1.000
_cell.length_b   1.000
_cell.length_c   1.000
_cell.angle_alpha   90.00
_cell.angle_beta   90.00
_cell.angle_gamma   90.00
#
_symmetry.space_group_name_H-M   'P 1'
#
loop_
_entity.id
_entity.type
_entity.pdbx_description
1 polymer ?
#
loop_
_entity_poly.entity_id
_entity_poly.type
_entity_poly.pdbx_seq_one_letter_code
_entity_poly.pdbx_strand_id
1 'polypeptide(L)'
;TTDHGYDVSSEIISLGIEKDFDDCMYKSKEVFDLIQPRMPEQAQYVVNFAYKYPYFMRLNLREATHLIELRTVPQGHPDYRKVGQTMFKAIKKVHPNLSQIIKFVDLKQYELERLESEKRIEEKRKKL
;
A
#
# COMPACT_ATOMS: atom_id res chain seq x y z
N THR A 1 10.09 12.90 4.45
CA THR A 1 11.05 12.89 5.57
C THR A 1 11.44 11.45 5.88
N THR A 2 12.58 11.24 6.54
CA THR A 2 13.09 9.91 6.96
C THR A 2 12.76 9.57 8.42
N ASP A 3 12.03 10.44 9.12
CA ASP A 3 11.83 10.36 10.58
C ASP A 3 10.83 9.30 11.06
N HIS A 4 9.98 8.79 10.17
CA HIS A 4 8.90 7.86 10.54
C HIS A 4 9.27 6.39 10.34
N GLY A 5 10.57 6.11 10.08
CA GLY A 5 11.05 4.79 9.71
C GLY A 5 10.54 4.34 8.34
N TYR A 6 10.92 3.13 7.96
CA TYR A 6 10.53 2.51 6.70
C TYR A 6 9.89 1.14 6.92
N ASP A 7 9.29 0.60 5.87
CA ASP A 7 8.75 -0.76 5.85
C ASP A 7 9.66 -1.69 5.06
N VAL A 8 9.87 -2.91 5.57
CA VAL A 8 10.62 -3.97 4.90
C VAL A 8 9.62 -5.07 4.56
N SER A 9 9.49 -5.37 3.27
CA SER A 9 8.51 -6.36 2.82
C SER A 9 8.95 -7.78 3.16
N SER A 10 7.99 -8.70 3.29
CA SER A 10 8.27 -10.11 3.55
C SER A 10 9.15 -10.76 2.49
N GLU A 11 9.06 -10.28 1.24
CA GLU A 11 9.86 -10.76 0.12
C GLU A 11 11.33 -10.43 0.34
N ILE A 12 11.67 -9.21 0.77
CA ILE A 12 13.05 -8.79 1.08
C ILE A 12 13.65 -9.67 2.18
N ILE A 13 12.88 -9.94 3.23
CA ILE A 13 13.28 -10.84 4.32
C ILE A 13 13.50 -12.27 3.79
N SER A 14 12.55 -12.78 3.00
CA SER A 14 12.63 -14.14 2.44
C SER A 14 13.81 -14.36 1.49
N LEU A 15 14.26 -13.30 0.82
CA LEU A 15 15.42 -13.30 -0.07
C LEU A 15 16.75 -13.17 0.70
N GLY A 16 16.72 -12.86 1.99
CA GLY A 16 17.92 -12.71 2.82
C GLY A 16 18.75 -11.47 2.52
N ILE A 17 18.17 -10.47 1.85
CA ILE A 17 18.83 -9.22 1.43
C ILE A 17 18.45 -8.01 2.31
N GLU A 18 17.89 -8.26 3.49
CA GLU A 18 17.45 -7.24 4.44
C GLU A 18 18.56 -6.23 4.76
N LYS A 19 19.78 -6.72 4.99
CA LYS A 19 20.93 -5.85 5.29
C LYS A 19 21.22 -4.85 4.15
N ASP A 20 21.22 -5.31 2.91
CA ASP A 20 21.50 -4.45 1.75
C ASP A 20 20.38 -3.42 1.55
N PHE A 21 19.13 -3.82 1.81
CA PHE A 21 17.97 -2.93 1.80
C PHE A 21 18.08 -1.84 2.88
N ASP A 22 18.39 -2.24 4.11
CA ASP A 22 18.57 -1.33 5.24
C ASP A 22 19.71 -0.34 4.99
N ASP A 23 20.84 -0.81 4.48
CA ASP A 23 21.99 0.03 4.11
C ASP A 23 21.59 1.09 3.06
N CYS A 24 20.69 0.76 2.12
CA CYS A 24 20.15 1.71 1.16
C CYS A 24 19.25 2.76 1.83
N MET A 25 18.42 2.36 2.80
CA MET A 25 17.59 3.30 3.56
C MET A 25 18.47 4.21 4.43
N TYR A 26 19.47 3.67 5.13
CA TYR A 26 20.38 4.48 5.95
C TYR A 26 21.11 5.54 5.12
N LYS A 27 21.62 5.18 3.93
CA LYS A 27 22.22 6.17 3.00
C LYS A 27 21.22 7.22 2.55
N SER A 28 19.99 6.83 2.22
CA SER A 28 18.91 7.78 1.88
C SER A 28 18.69 8.80 3.01
N LYS A 29 18.66 8.33 4.27
CA LYS A 29 18.56 9.21 5.45
C LYS A 29 19.77 10.12 5.63
N GLU A 30 20.99 9.61 5.54
CA GLU A 30 22.20 10.42 5.69
C GLU A 30 22.23 11.58 4.68
N VAL A 31 21.93 11.28 3.41
CA VAL A 31 21.90 12.30 2.35
C VAL A 31 20.76 13.29 2.57
N PHE A 32 19.59 12.81 3.02
CA PHE A 32 18.46 13.67 3.38
C PHE A 32 18.84 14.67 4.49
N ASP A 33 19.41 14.17 5.58
CA ASP A 33 19.79 14.97 6.76
C ASP A 33 20.89 15.99 6.43
N LEU A 34 21.77 15.69 5.47
CA LEU A 34 22.79 16.63 4.98
C LEU A 34 22.19 17.81 4.19
N ILE A 35 21.18 17.54 3.35
CA ILE A 35 20.61 18.51 2.41
C ILE A 35 19.51 19.36 3.07
N GLN A 36 18.69 18.74 3.92
CA GLN A 36 17.47 19.32 4.49
C GLN A 36 17.66 20.67 5.22
N PRO A 37 18.77 20.95 5.94
CA PRO A 37 18.96 22.24 6.60
C PRO A 37 19.06 23.44 5.65
N ARG A 38 19.47 23.22 4.40
CA ARG A 38 19.66 24.28 3.39
C ARG A 38 18.63 24.24 2.28
N MET A 39 18.18 23.04 1.90
CA MET A 39 17.34 22.80 0.73
C MET A 39 16.25 21.75 1.06
N PRO A 40 15.28 22.10 1.93
CA PRO A 40 14.33 21.13 2.49
C PRO A 40 13.39 20.49 1.45
N GLU A 41 13.03 21.21 0.39
CA GLU A 41 12.19 20.69 -0.70
C GLU A 41 12.97 19.71 -1.58
N GLN A 42 14.21 20.08 -1.94
CA GLN A 42 15.10 19.26 -2.77
C GLN A 42 15.55 18.00 -2.02
N ALA A 43 15.70 18.08 -0.69
CA ALA A 43 16.02 16.93 0.14
C ALA A 43 14.97 15.80 -0.02
N GLN A 44 13.69 16.11 -0.28
CA GLN A 44 12.68 15.05 -0.44
C GLN A 44 12.96 14.13 -1.64
N TYR A 45 13.73 14.57 -2.65
CA TYR A 45 14.04 13.75 -3.83
C TYR A 45 14.93 12.55 -3.54
N VAL A 46 15.65 12.54 -2.42
CA VAL A 46 16.51 11.40 -2.03
C VAL A 46 15.80 10.43 -1.09
N VAL A 47 14.56 10.72 -0.67
CA VAL A 47 13.80 9.86 0.25
C VAL A 47 13.14 8.73 -0.50
N ASN A 48 13.48 7.49 -0.14
CA ASN A 48 12.91 6.30 -0.77
C ASN A 48 11.42 6.10 -0.41
N PHE A 49 10.65 5.46 -1.29
CA PHE A 49 9.21 5.19 -1.07
C PHE A 49 8.91 4.21 0.06
N ALA A 50 9.90 3.47 0.55
CA ALA A 50 9.73 2.59 1.71
C ALA A 50 9.51 3.38 3.02
N TYR A 51 9.91 4.65 3.07
CA TYR A 51 9.68 5.50 4.24
C TYR A 51 8.19 5.75 4.47
N LYS A 52 7.79 5.72 5.74
CA LYS A 52 6.41 5.92 6.17
C LYS A 52 6.06 7.40 6.14
N TYR A 53 4.87 7.70 5.64
CA TYR A 53 4.35 9.06 5.60
C TYR A 53 3.02 9.13 6.36
N PRO A 54 2.89 10.03 7.35
CA PRO A 54 1.61 10.30 7.95
C PRO A 54 0.74 11.04 6.93
N TYR A 55 -0.47 10.54 6.73
CA TYR A 55 -1.45 11.21 5.89
C TYR A 55 -2.82 11.13 6.54
N PHE A 56 -3.65 12.13 6.25
CA PHE A 56 -5.02 12.19 6.70
C PHE A 56 -5.94 12.24 5.49
N MET A 57 -7.02 11.47 5.54
CA MET A 57 -8.06 11.49 4.52
C MET A 57 -9.39 11.85 5.17
N ARG A 58 -10.08 12.81 4.55
CA ARG A 58 -11.49 13.10 4.85
C ARG A 58 -12.30 12.75 3.62
N LEU A 59 -13.25 11.84 3.78
CA LEU A 59 -14.10 11.34 2.71
C LEU A 59 -15.54 11.35 3.21
N ASN A 60 -16.47 11.74 2.34
CA ASN A 60 -17.87 11.42 2.56
C ASN A 60 -18.13 9.94 2.27
N LEU A 61 -19.33 9.45 2.63
CA LEU A 61 -19.66 8.03 2.48
C LEU A 61 -19.58 7.55 1.01
N ARG A 62 -20.00 8.38 0.04
CA ARG A 62 -19.97 8.02 -1.39
C ARG A 62 -18.53 7.88 -1.89
N GLU A 63 -17.65 8.80 -1.52
CA GLU A 63 -16.22 8.74 -1.85
C GLU A 63 -15.56 7.52 -1.21
N ALA A 64 -15.87 7.23 0.05
CA ALA A 64 -15.37 6.05 0.75
C ALA A 64 -15.83 4.76 0.07
N THR A 65 -17.10 4.66 -0.33
CA THR A 65 -17.62 3.52 -1.10
C THR A 65 -16.80 3.30 -2.36
N HIS A 66 -16.62 4.34 -3.17
CA HIS A 66 -15.89 4.21 -4.42
C HIS A 66 -14.43 3.78 -4.20
N LEU A 67 -13.73 4.41 -3.24
CA LEU A 67 -12.34 4.09 -2.94
C LEU A 67 -12.19 2.65 -2.46
N ILE A 68 -13.02 2.23 -1.50
CA ILE A 68 -12.95 0.89 -0.90
C ILE A 68 -13.17 -0.18 -1.97
N GLU A 69 -14.21 -0.04 -2.79
CA GLU A 69 -14.51 -1.04 -3.82
C GLU A 69 -13.40 -1.14 -4.87
N LEU A 70 -12.81 -0.01 -5.29
CA LEU A 70 -11.73 0.00 -6.26
C LEU A 70 -10.40 -0.52 -5.70
N ARG A 71 -10.11 -0.24 -4.43
CA ARG A 71 -8.81 -0.54 -3.81
C ARG A 71 -8.74 -1.89 -3.12
N THR A 72 -9.86 -2.57 -2.93
CA THR A 72 -9.88 -3.90 -2.32
C THR A 72 -9.84 -5.06 -3.32
N VAL A 73 -9.96 -4.77 -4.63
CA VAL A 73 -9.90 -5.79 -5.69
C VAL A 73 -8.63 -6.64 -5.62
N PRO A 74 -8.65 -7.90 -6.09
CA PRO A 74 -7.51 -8.80 -6.01
C PRO A 74 -6.21 -8.27 -6.65
N GLN A 75 -6.34 -7.45 -7.70
CA GLN A 75 -5.21 -6.84 -8.42
C GLN A 75 -4.65 -5.58 -7.75
N GLY A 76 -5.20 -5.17 -6.61
CA GLY A 76 -4.70 -4.01 -5.86
C GLY A 76 -3.53 -4.38 -4.95
N HIS A 77 -2.63 -3.42 -4.71
CA HIS A 77 -1.52 -3.60 -3.79
C HIS A 77 -1.98 -4.04 -2.39
N PRO A 78 -1.33 -5.04 -1.75
CA PRO A 78 -1.71 -5.57 -0.43
C PRO A 78 -1.96 -4.48 0.62
N ASP A 79 -1.09 -3.48 0.68
CA ASP A 79 -1.23 -2.38 1.65
C ASP A 79 -2.48 -1.54 1.40
N TYR A 80 -2.77 -1.21 0.14
CA TYR A 80 -3.98 -0.46 -0.22
C TYR A 80 -5.24 -1.28 0.08
N ARG A 81 -5.21 -2.59 -0.18
CA ARG A 81 -6.31 -3.49 0.15
C ARG A 81 -6.53 -3.52 1.66
N LYS A 82 -5.48 -3.69 2.45
CA LYS A 82 -5.53 -3.71 3.92
C LYS A 82 -6.11 -2.42 4.49
N VAL A 83 -5.70 -1.26 3.97
CA VAL A 83 -6.25 0.05 4.36
C VAL A 83 -7.74 0.13 3.99
N GLY A 84 -8.12 -0.19 2.74
CA GLY A 84 -9.52 -0.16 2.30
C GLY A 84 -10.43 -1.09 3.10
N GLN A 85 -9.98 -2.31 3.39
CA GLN A 85 -10.69 -3.27 4.24
C GLN A 85 -10.86 -2.74 5.68
N THR A 86 -9.84 -2.06 6.21
CA THR A 86 -9.89 -1.45 7.54
C THR A 86 -10.88 -0.28 7.59
N MET A 87 -10.90 0.56 6.54
CA MET A 87 -11.89 1.62 6.39
C MET A 87 -13.31 1.07 6.35
N PHE A 88 -13.57 0.02 5.57
CA PHE A 88 -14.87 -0.65 5.53
C PHE A 88 -15.30 -1.18 6.91
N LYS A 89 -14.39 -1.87 7.62
CA LYS A 89 -14.67 -2.39 8.98
C LYS A 89 -15.02 -1.26 9.95
N ALA A 90 -14.33 -0.12 9.87
CA ALA A 90 -14.62 1.05 10.70
C ALA A 90 -16.00 1.65 10.38
N ILE A 91 -16.34 1.82 9.10
CA ILE A 91 -17.66 2.31 8.67
C ILE A 91 -18.77 1.36 9.12
N LYS A 92 -18.60 0.05 8.90
CA LYS A 92 -19.58 -0.98 9.32
C LYS A 92 -19.80 -1.00 10.83
N LYS A 93 -18.75 -0.76 11.63
CA LYS A 93 -18.84 -0.69 13.09
C LYS A 93 -19.72 0.46 13.56
N VAL A 94 -19.61 1.64 12.94
CA VAL A 94 -20.37 2.85 13.36
C VAL A 94 -21.73 2.92 12.69
N HIS A 95 -21.84 2.55 11.40
CA HIS A 95 -23.06 2.61 10.60
C HIS A 95 -23.35 1.29 9.86
N PRO A 96 -23.84 0.24 10.56
CA PRO A 96 -24.09 -1.08 9.98
C PRO A 96 -25.03 -1.04 8.76
N ASN A 97 -26.11 -0.26 8.85
CA ASN A 97 -27.11 -0.15 7.77
C ASN A 97 -26.55 0.56 6.53
N LEU A 98 -25.78 1.64 6.73
CA LEU A 98 -25.18 2.38 5.62
C LEU A 98 -24.04 1.60 4.96
N SER A 99 -23.31 0.78 5.72
CA SER A 99 -22.22 -0.02 5.15
C SER A 99 -22.66 -1.00 4.07
N GLN A 100 -23.94 -1.36 4.03
CA GLN A 100 -24.52 -2.26 3.02
C GLN A 100 -24.49 -1.67 1.60
N ILE A 101 -24.27 -0.36 1.43
CA ILE A 101 -24.12 0.24 0.10
C ILE A 101 -22.77 -0.12 -0.54
N ILE A 102 -21.77 -0.49 0.26
CA ILE A 102 -20.43 -0.89 -0.19
C ILE A 102 -20.49 -2.39 -0.48
N LYS A 103 -20.98 -2.73 -1.67
CA LYS A 103 -21.34 -4.11 -2.05
C LYS A 103 -20.14 -4.91 -2.56
N PHE A 104 -19.19 -4.22 -3.19
CA PHE A 104 -18.08 -4.85 -3.90
C PHE A 104 -16.77 -4.84 -3.10
N VAL A 105 -16.84 -4.55 -1.79
CA VAL A 105 -15.67 -4.67 -0.92
C VAL A 105 -15.19 -6.12 -0.88
N ASP A 106 -13.92 -6.32 -1.18
CA ASP A 106 -13.29 -7.63 -1.09
C ASP A 106 -12.47 -7.73 0.20
N LEU A 107 -12.93 -8.60 1.10
CA LEU A 107 -12.31 -8.85 2.41
C LEU A 107 -11.34 -10.04 2.41
N LYS A 108 -11.10 -10.67 1.26
CA LYS A 108 -10.18 -11.81 1.13
C LYS A 108 -8.73 -11.32 1.13
N GLN A 109 -7.81 -12.22 1.46
CA GLN A 109 -6.37 -12.01 1.32
C GLN A 109 -5.84 -12.83 0.14
N TYR A 110 -4.88 -12.25 -0.59
CA TYR A 110 -4.19 -12.90 -1.71
C TYR A 110 -2.70 -12.66 -1.54
N GLU A 111 -1.88 -13.68 -1.79
CA GLU A 111 -0.42 -13.57 -1.67
C GLU A 111 0.21 -12.85 -2.87
N LEU A 112 -0.36 -12.99 -4.07
CA LEU A 112 0.19 -12.40 -5.29
C LEU A 112 -0.91 -11.75 -6.13
N GLU A 113 -0.82 -10.43 -6.30
CA GLU A 113 -1.84 -9.58 -6.93
C GLU A 113 -2.21 -10.00 -8.37
N ARG A 114 -1.22 -10.38 -9.16
CA ARG A 114 -1.39 -10.67 -10.60
C ARG A 114 -1.44 -12.16 -10.94
N LEU A 115 -1.04 -13.04 -10.02
CA LEU A 115 -0.85 -14.46 -10.31
C LEU A 115 -2.11 -15.13 -10.84
N GLU A 116 -3.27 -14.90 -10.21
CA GLU A 116 -4.52 -15.49 -10.69
C GLU A 116 -4.93 -14.98 -12.07
N SER A 117 -4.69 -13.70 -12.35
CA SER A 117 -5.01 -13.11 -13.65
C SER A 117 -4.12 -13.68 -14.75
N GLU A 118 -2.84 -13.90 -14.46
CA GLU A 118 -1.87 -14.50 -15.38
C GLU A 118 -2.20 -15.97 -15.65
N LYS A 119 -2.55 -16.75 -14.61
CA LYS A 119 -3.01 -18.14 -14.77
C LYS A 119 -4.22 -18.25 -15.71
N ARG A 120 -5.22 -17.37 -15.55
CA ARG A 120 -6.41 -17.35 -16.43
C ARG A 120 -6.07 -16.97 -17.87
N ILE A 121 -5.11 -16.07 -18.07
CA ILE A 121 -4.63 -15.70 -19.42
C ILE A 121 -3.92 -16.90 -20.06
N GLU A 122 -3.08 -17.62 -19.31
CA GLU A 122 -2.36 -18.79 -19.81
C GLU A 122 -3.31 -19.96 -20.13
N GLU A 123 -4.30 -20.23 -19.29
CA GLU A 123 -5.34 -21.24 -19.56
C GLU A 123 -6.13 -20.94 -20.84
N LYS A 124 -6.46 -19.67 -21.10
CA LYS A 124 -7.10 -19.27 -22.35
C LYS A 124 -6.19 -19.50 -23.55
N ARG A 125 -4.89 -19.23 -23.43
CA ARG A 125 -3.91 -19.49 -24.50
C ARG A 125 -3.75 -20.98 -24.80
N LYS A 126 -3.83 -21.85 -23.79
CA LYS A 126 -3.73 -23.32 -23.97
C LYS A 126 -4.96 -23.95 -24.62
N LYS A 127 -6.09 -23.23 -24.70
CA LYS A 127 -7.35 -23.69 -25.32
C LYS A 127 -7.52 -23.23 -26.78
N LEU A 128 -6.59 -22.42 -27.29
CA LEU A 128 -6.45 -22.04 -28.69
C LEU A 128 -5.51 -23.02 -29.38
#